data_AF-A0A6M2BUE5-F1
#
_entry.id   AF-A0A6M2BUE5-F1
#
_cell.length_a   1.000
_cell.length_b   1.000
_cell.length_c   1.000
_cell.angle_alpha   90.00
_cell.angle_beta   90.00
_cell.angle_gamma   90.00
#
_symmetry.space_group_name_H-M   'P 1'
#
loop_
_entity.id
_entity.type
_entity.pdbx_description
1 polymer ?
#
loop_
_entity_poly.entity_id
_entity_poly.type
_entity_poly.pdbx_seq_one_letter_code
_entity_poly.pdbx_strand_id
1 'polypeptide(L)'
;MILLLSDLHLPDEPSPLREGFLHFLEGPARDADAVYILGDLFEYWVGDDVGLKNHAAEVAALAALHRSGVALYFMAGNRDFLIGAGFAAATGVTLLQDPQVLELGGTRTLISHGDRYCTDDVGYQRWRRFSRNRLAQWLFMRLPRRRRLAIAGGLREKSGAEKRNKASAIMDVNEDAIRNAMQQHGVSRMIHGHTHRPADHLLQLRAGARAMRIVLADWHPDHMEYLSVDAYGVCVRRRIETSPPSTATAYRAR
;
A
#
# COMPACT_ATOMS: atom_id res chain seq x y z
N MET A 1 3.76 -17.03 9.27
CA MET A 1 2.75 -16.50 8.33
C MET A 1 3.17 -15.11 7.85
N ILE A 2 2.95 -14.77 6.58
CA ILE A 2 3.26 -13.44 6.01
C ILE A 2 1.97 -12.68 5.71
N LEU A 3 1.89 -11.39 6.03
CA LEU A 3 0.74 -10.53 5.74
C LEU A 3 1.12 -9.43 4.74
N LEU A 4 0.22 -9.12 3.80
CA LEU A 4 0.38 -8.07 2.80
C LEU A 4 -0.88 -7.18 2.72
N LEU A 5 -0.69 -5.87 2.63
CA LEU A 5 -1.74 -4.86 2.47
C LEU A 5 -1.22 -3.67 1.66
N SER A 6 -2.11 -2.88 1.07
CA SER A 6 -1.80 -1.63 0.36
C SER A 6 -3.03 -0.73 0.32
N ASP A 7 -2.88 0.51 -0.15
CA ASP A 7 -4.02 1.38 -0.47
C ASP A 7 -4.95 1.63 0.73
N LEU A 8 -4.35 1.89 1.89
CA LEU A 8 -5.07 2.24 3.11
C LEU A 8 -5.56 3.68 3.09
N HIS A 9 -4.82 4.58 2.42
CA HIS A 9 -5.14 6.01 2.29
C HIS A 9 -5.49 6.66 3.63
N LEU A 10 -4.69 6.40 4.67
CA LEU A 10 -4.94 6.94 6.00
C LEU A 10 -4.95 8.48 5.96
N PRO A 11 -6.04 9.15 6.37
CA PRO A 11 -6.13 10.61 6.38
C PRO A 11 -5.37 11.22 7.57
N ASP A 12 -5.14 12.54 7.52
CA ASP A 12 -4.53 13.29 8.62
C ASP A 12 -5.47 13.37 9.85
N GLU A 13 -6.78 13.37 9.62
CA GLU A 13 -7.82 13.42 10.64
C GLU A 13 -8.09 12.02 11.26
N PRO A 14 -8.63 11.94 12.49
CA PRO A 14 -9.16 10.69 13.03
C PRO A 14 -10.19 10.08 12.09
N SER A 15 -10.10 8.77 11.84
CA SER A 15 -11.02 8.07 10.94
C SER A 15 -11.11 6.58 11.28
N PRO A 16 -12.19 5.90 10.84
CA PRO A 16 -12.30 4.45 10.98
C PRO A 16 -11.14 3.69 10.35
N LEU A 17 -10.55 4.22 9.26
CA LEU A 17 -9.40 3.59 8.60
C LEU A 17 -8.18 3.54 9.52
N ARG A 18 -7.94 4.63 10.26
CA ARG A 18 -6.84 4.72 11.23
C ARG A 18 -7.06 3.77 12.40
N GLU A 19 -8.28 3.75 12.94
CA GLU A 19 -8.66 2.83 14.01
C GLU A 19 -8.51 1.36 13.56
N GLY A 20 -8.98 1.02 12.36
CA GLY A 20 -8.83 -0.30 11.78
C GLY A 20 -7.36 -0.70 11.56
N PHE A 21 -6.51 0.26 11.18
CA PHE A 21 -5.08 -0.02 11.02
C PHE A 21 -4.39 -0.26 12.36
N LEU A 22 -4.69 0.55 13.38
CA LEU A 22 -4.20 0.33 14.74
C LEU A 22 -4.67 -1.03 15.27
N HIS A 23 -5.95 -1.37 15.09
CA HIS A 23 -6.49 -2.67 15.47
C HIS A 23 -5.78 -3.83 14.75
N PHE A 24 -5.51 -3.69 13.45
CA PHE A 24 -4.73 -4.67 12.69
C PHE A 24 -3.32 -4.87 13.28
N LEU A 25 -2.62 -3.77 13.57
CA LEU A 25 -1.26 -3.80 14.12
C LEU A 25 -1.22 -4.37 15.54
N GLU A 26 -2.26 -4.15 16.34
CA GLU A 26 -2.36 -4.65 17.72
C GLU A 26 -2.86 -6.09 17.82
N GLY A 27 -3.59 -6.57 16.81
CA GLY A 27 -4.14 -7.93 16.76
C GLY A 27 -3.44 -8.78 15.70
N PRO A 28 -4.07 -9.04 14.53
CA PRO A 28 -3.60 -10.04 13.55
C PRO A 28 -2.13 -9.92 13.14
N ALA A 29 -1.59 -8.71 13.07
CA ALA A 29 -0.21 -8.49 12.68
C ALA A 29 0.82 -9.05 13.66
N ARG A 30 0.46 -9.19 14.95
CA ARG A 30 1.38 -9.68 15.99
C ARG A 30 1.73 -11.16 15.86
N ASP A 31 0.88 -11.94 15.19
CA ASP A 31 1.08 -13.36 14.94
C ASP A 31 1.79 -13.64 13.61
N ALA A 32 2.19 -12.59 12.88
CA ALA A 32 2.89 -12.71 11.61
C ALA A 32 4.41 -12.76 11.78
N ASP A 33 5.09 -13.47 10.89
CA ASP A 33 6.54 -13.39 10.76
C ASP A 33 6.95 -12.05 10.13
N ALA A 34 6.14 -11.59 9.16
CA ALA A 34 6.38 -10.36 8.43
C ALA A 34 5.09 -9.69 7.94
N VAL A 35 5.12 -8.36 7.89
CA VAL A 35 4.08 -7.51 7.29
C VAL A 35 4.69 -6.68 6.17
N TYR A 36 4.07 -6.75 4.99
CA TYR A 36 4.41 -5.97 3.80
C TYR A 36 3.32 -4.95 3.50
N ILE A 37 3.70 -3.68 3.50
CA ILE A 37 2.83 -2.58 3.11
C ILE A 37 3.25 -2.12 1.71
N LEU A 38 2.45 -2.45 0.69
CA LEU A 38 2.76 -2.25 -0.73
C LEU A 38 2.24 -0.90 -1.27
N GLY A 39 2.55 0.17 -0.55
CA GLY A 39 2.30 1.55 -0.96
C GLY A 39 0.91 2.08 -0.64
N ASP A 40 0.78 3.40 -0.74
CA ASP A 40 -0.43 4.17 -0.45
C ASP A 40 -0.99 3.85 0.95
N LEU A 41 -0.09 3.79 1.95
CA LEU A 41 -0.45 3.70 3.36
C LEU A 41 -1.16 4.98 3.80
N PHE A 42 -0.66 6.14 3.39
CA PHE A 42 -1.21 7.45 3.75
C PHE A 42 -1.82 8.12 2.52
N GLU A 43 -2.89 8.90 2.72
CA GLU A 43 -3.55 9.67 1.64
C GLU A 43 -2.58 10.65 0.96
N TYR A 44 -1.57 11.14 1.69
CA TYR A 44 -0.39 11.79 1.14
C TYR A 44 0.78 11.76 2.12
N TRP A 45 2.01 11.79 1.60
CA TRP A 45 3.21 12.04 2.41
C TRP A 45 4.03 13.16 1.77
N VAL A 46 4.07 14.32 2.41
CA VAL A 46 4.84 15.48 1.91
C VAL A 46 6.27 15.55 2.46
N GLY A 47 6.69 14.54 3.21
CA GLY A 47 7.99 14.42 3.85
C GLY A 47 7.90 14.04 5.32
N ASP A 48 8.92 13.33 5.80
CA ASP A 48 8.95 12.76 7.16
C ASP A 48 8.77 13.81 8.26
N ASP A 49 9.24 15.04 8.05
CA ASP A 49 9.11 16.16 9.02
C ASP A 49 7.67 16.56 9.32
N VAL A 50 6.74 16.23 8.41
CA VAL A 50 5.30 16.45 8.54
C VAL A 50 4.59 15.14 8.88
N GLY A 51 4.81 14.09 8.08
CA GLY A 51 4.07 12.85 8.17
C GLY A 51 4.25 12.14 9.52
N LEU A 52 5.45 12.17 10.09
CA LEU A 52 5.73 11.58 11.41
C LEU A 52 4.91 12.23 12.53
N LYS A 53 4.52 13.51 12.37
CA LYS A 53 3.71 14.23 13.37
C LYS A 53 2.22 13.98 13.16
N ASN A 54 1.77 13.98 11.91
CA ASN A 54 0.36 13.76 11.56
C ASN A 54 -0.09 12.32 11.89
N HIS A 55 0.82 11.35 11.72
CA HIS A 55 0.55 9.93 11.91
C HIS A 55 1.35 9.34 13.08
N ALA A 56 1.51 10.12 14.16
CA ALA A 56 2.33 9.72 15.29
C ALA A 56 1.85 8.41 15.95
N ALA A 57 0.53 8.19 16.01
CA ALA A 57 -0.06 6.97 16.57
C ALA A 57 0.29 5.74 15.72
N GLU A 58 0.14 5.84 14.40
CA GLU A 58 0.45 4.76 13.45
C GLU A 58 1.94 4.45 13.44
N VAL A 59 2.78 5.49 13.47
CA VAL A 59 4.25 5.34 13.55
C VAL A 59 4.63 4.62 14.85
N ALA A 60 4.04 5.01 15.98
CA ALA A 60 4.30 4.36 17.27
C ALA A 60 3.83 2.90 17.29
N ALA A 61 2.66 2.60 16.70
CA ALA A 61 2.12 1.25 16.60
C ALA A 61 2.99 0.35 15.71
N LEU A 62 3.43 0.85 14.55
CA LEU A 62 4.40 0.14 13.69
C LEU A 62 5.71 -0.15 14.44
N ALA A 63 6.24 0.85 15.15
CA ALA A 63 7.44 0.66 15.97
C ALA A 63 7.24 -0.39 17.08
N ALA A 64 6.06 -0.42 17.70
CA ALA A 64 5.72 -1.40 18.72
C ALA A 64 5.61 -2.82 18.14
N LEU A 65 5.02 -2.96 16.97
CA LEU A 65 4.93 -4.22 16.24
C LEU A 65 6.32 -4.72 15.82
N HIS A 66 7.18 -3.85 15.33
CA HIS A 66 8.56 -4.22 15.02
C HIS A 66 9.31 -4.72 16.26
N ARG A 67 9.17 -4.01 17.40
CA ARG A 67 9.78 -4.41 18.68
C ARG A 67 9.24 -5.73 19.23
N SER A 68 8.05 -6.18 18.83
CA SER A 68 7.55 -7.52 19.20
C SER A 68 8.15 -8.64 18.36
N GLY A 69 9.06 -8.34 17.43
CA GLY A 69 9.78 -9.32 16.62
C GLY A 69 9.24 -9.49 15.21
N VAL A 70 8.18 -8.78 14.82
CA VAL A 70 7.60 -8.87 13.48
C VAL A 70 8.44 -8.06 12.49
N ALA A 71 8.83 -8.67 11.37
CA ALA A 71 9.54 -7.96 10.32
C ALA A 71 8.60 -7.04 9.55
N LEU A 72 8.97 -5.76 9.39
CA LEU A 72 8.15 -4.78 8.69
C LEU A 72 8.82 -4.31 7.42
N TYR A 73 8.06 -4.29 6.33
CA TYR A 73 8.53 -3.85 5.03
C TYR A 73 7.56 -2.86 4.41
N PHE A 74 8.10 -1.78 3.85
CA PHE A 74 7.31 -0.74 3.21
C PHE A 74 7.82 -0.48 1.79
N MET A 75 6.92 -0.55 0.81
CA MET A 75 7.16 -0.10 -0.55
C MET A 75 6.40 1.20 -0.78
N ALA A 76 7.04 2.19 -1.37
CA ALA A 76 6.40 3.46 -1.70
C ALA A 76 5.30 3.30 -2.78
N GLY A 77 4.14 3.89 -2.53
CA GLY A 77 3.08 4.06 -3.51
C GLY A 77 3.17 5.40 -4.24
N ASN A 78 2.08 5.81 -4.88
CA ASN A 78 2.01 7.08 -5.60
C ASN A 78 1.56 8.27 -4.73
N ARG A 79 1.04 8.02 -3.53
CA ARG A 79 0.67 9.05 -2.54
C ARG A 79 1.79 9.36 -1.56
N ASP A 80 2.61 8.37 -1.27
CA ASP A 80 3.55 8.37 -0.16
C ASP A 80 5.01 8.09 -0.58
N PHE A 81 5.35 8.35 -1.84
CA PHE A 81 6.69 8.19 -2.42
C PHE A 81 7.80 9.05 -1.80
N LEU A 82 7.46 10.00 -0.92
CA LEU A 82 8.42 10.80 -0.16
C LEU A 82 8.73 10.21 1.22
N ILE A 83 8.14 9.07 1.58
CA ILE A 83 8.53 8.32 2.78
C ILE A 83 10.02 7.98 2.69
N GLY A 84 10.76 8.36 3.72
CA GLY A 84 12.21 8.30 3.72
C GLY A 84 12.80 7.60 4.93
N ALA A 85 14.09 7.86 5.14
CA ALA A 85 14.87 7.25 6.21
C ALA A 85 14.38 7.65 7.62
N GLY A 86 13.72 8.80 7.78
CA GLY A 86 13.15 9.21 9.07
C GLY A 86 11.97 8.31 9.46
N PHE A 87 11.09 8.00 8.50
CA PHE A 87 10.01 7.02 8.70
C PHE A 87 10.55 5.63 8.99
N ALA A 88 11.54 5.16 8.22
CA ALA A 88 12.18 3.88 8.44
C ALA A 88 12.80 3.77 9.85
N ALA A 89 13.53 4.80 10.28
CA ALA A 89 14.14 4.84 11.61
C ALA A 89 13.09 4.90 12.74
N ALA A 90 12.00 5.63 12.55
CA ALA A 90 10.95 5.78 13.57
C ALA A 90 10.10 4.52 13.77
N THR A 91 9.92 3.73 12.71
CA THR A 91 9.02 2.56 12.70
C THR A 91 9.75 1.21 12.72
N GLY A 92 11.02 1.18 12.33
CA GLY A 92 11.77 -0.06 12.10
C GLY A 92 11.46 -0.74 10.77
N VAL A 93 10.69 -0.10 9.87
CA VAL A 93 10.40 -0.70 8.56
C VAL A 93 11.65 -0.72 7.68
N THR A 94 11.78 -1.80 6.91
CA THR A 94 12.73 -1.87 5.80
C THR A 94 12.08 -1.33 4.54
N LEU A 95 12.69 -0.30 3.94
CA LEU A 95 12.20 0.27 2.67
C LEU A 95 12.54 -0.65 1.49
N LEU A 96 11.52 -1.00 0.72
CA LEU A 96 11.61 -1.86 -0.47
C LEU A 96 11.64 -1.04 -1.76
N GLN A 97 12.20 -1.63 -2.82
CA GLN A 97 12.20 -1.05 -4.16
C GLN A 97 10.97 -1.49 -4.96
N ASP A 98 10.47 -0.63 -5.85
CA ASP A 98 9.35 -0.95 -6.75
C ASP A 98 9.82 -1.17 -8.22
N PRO A 99 9.73 -2.40 -8.78
CA PRO A 99 9.29 -3.65 -8.14
C PRO A 99 10.45 -4.40 -7.47
N GLN A 100 10.12 -5.44 -6.70
CA GLN A 100 11.10 -6.33 -6.08
C GLN A 100 10.62 -7.79 -6.11
N VAL A 101 11.54 -8.74 -6.27
CA VAL A 101 11.23 -10.18 -6.17
C VAL A 101 11.59 -10.67 -4.78
N LEU A 102 10.64 -11.32 -4.12
CA LEU A 102 10.81 -11.93 -2.80
C LEU A 102 10.34 -13.38 -2.82
N GLU A 103 10.79 -14.18 -1.86
CA GLU A 103 10.23 -15.50 -1.61
C GLU A 103 9.17 -15.41 -0.52
N LEU A 104 7.92 -15.73 -0.87
CA LEU A 104 6.78 -15.68 0.05
C LEU A 104 6.15 -17.08 0.10
N GLY A 105 6.24 -17.77 1.25
CA GLY A 105 5.72 -19.14 1.37
C GLY A 105 6.35 -20.11 0.35
N GLY A 106 7.68 -20.08 0.20
CA GLY A 106 8.41 -20.92 -0.76
C GLY A 106 8.21 -20.56 -2.23
N THR A 107 7.48 -19.48 -2.55
CA THR A 107 7.19 -19.09 -3.94
C THR A 107 7.79 -17.73 -4.27
N ARG A 108 8.64 -17.69 -5.31
CA ARG A 108 9.18 -16.44 -5.86
C ARG A 108 8.06 -15.57 -6.40
N THR A 109 7.89 -14.40 -5.79
CA THR A 109 6.78 -13.48 -6.01
C THR A 109 7.32 -12.11 -6.36
N LEU A 110 6.86 -11.55 -7.49
CA LEU A 110 7.10 -10.15 -7.81
C LEU A 110 6.11 -9.29 -7.03
N ILE A 111 6.62 -8.39 -6.21
CA ILE A 111 5.80 -7.41 -5.51
C ILE A 111 6.01 -6.02 -6.12
N SER A 112 4.94 -5.25 -6.14
CA SER A 112 4.94 -3.87 -6.63
C SER A 112 3.77 -3.12 -5.99
N HIS A 113 3.84 -1.79 -5.94
CA HIS A 113 2.64 -1.01 -5.67
C HIS A 113 1.61 -1.18 -6.80
N GLY A 114 2.05 -1.27 -8.06
CA GLY A 114 1.20 -1.55 -9.22
C GLY A 114 1.13 -0.41 -10.24
N ASP A 115 1.29 0.83 -9.78
CA ASP A 115 1.15 2.05 -10.58
C ASP A 115 2.08 2.13 -11.81
N ARG A 116 3.23 1.43 -11.79
CA ARG A 116 4.14 1.36 -12.95
C ARG A 116 3.55 0.60 -14.14
N TYR A 117 2.57 -0.26 -13.90
CA TYR A 117 2.00 -1.12 -14.94
C TYR A 117 0.75 -0.51 -15.59
N CYS A 118 0.26 0.63 -15.11
CA CYS A 118 -0.77 1.44 -15.78
C CYS A 118 -0.15 2.22 -16.96
N THR A 119 0.46 1.51 -17.92
CA THR A 119 1.28 2.12 -18.99
C THR A 119 0.47 2.90 -20.01
N ASP A 120 -0.83 2.62 -20.10
CA ASP A 120 -1.74 3.31 -21.02
C ASP A 120 -2.10 4.72 -20.53
N ASP A 121 -1.98 5.00 -19.22
CA ASP A 121 -2.04 6.37 -18.69
C ASP A 121 -0.69 7.08 -18.84
N VAL A 122 -0.37 7.47 -20.07
CA VAL A 122 0.88 8.16 -20.43
C VAL A 122 1.09 9.44 -19.60
N GLY A 123 0.02 10.17 -19.29
CA GLY A 123 0.06 11.37 -18.47
C GLY A 123 0.54 11.04 -17.04
N TYR A 124 -0.06 10.02 -16.44
CA TYR A 124 0.35 9.50 -15.14
C TYR A 124 1.79 8.98 -15.18
N GLN A 125 2.20 8.21 -16.19
CA GLN A 125 3.58 7.69 -16.27
C GLN A 125 4.64 8.80 -16.39
N ARG A 126 4.32 9.92 -17.04
CA ARG A 126 5.20 11.12 -17.05
C ARG A 126 5.31 11.72 -15.66
N TRP A 127 4.19 11.89 -14.95
CA TRP A 127 4.20 12.34 -13.56
C TRP A 127 5.00 11.40 -12.67
N ARG A 128 4.76 10.09 -12.78
CA ARG A 128 5.47 9.02 -12.06
C ARG A 128 6.99 9.15 -12.19
N ARG A 129 7.48 9.39 -13.41
CA ARG A 129 8.90 9.59 -13.69
C ARG A 129 9.44 10.87 -13.06
N PHE A 130 8.65 11.94 -13.06
CA PHE A 130 9.02 13.22 -12.45
C PHE A 130 9.03 13.13 -10.92
N SER A 131 7.97 12.60 -10.30
CA SER A 131 7.81 12.53 -8.85
C SER A 131 8.81 11.60 -8.16
N ARG A 132 9.27 10.56 -8.86
CA ARG A 132 10.34 9.65 -8.40
C ARG A 132 11.75 10.15 -8.75
N ASN A 133 11.91 11.31 -9.40
CA ASN A 133 13.23 11.86 -9.68
C ASN A 133 13.84 12.47 -8.39
N ARG A 134 15.06 12.03 -8.02
CA ARG A 134 15.72 12.46 -6.78
C ARG A 134 15.99 13.98 -6.71
N LEU A 135 16.29 14.63 -7.84
CA LEU A 135 16.47 16.08 -7.87
C LEU A 135 15.15 16.81 -7.69
N ALA A 136 14.07 16.32 -8.31
CA ALA A 136 12.73 16.87 -8.12
C ALA A 136 12.26 16.74 -6.66
N GLN A 137 12.44 15.57 -6.05
CA GLN A 137 12.14 15.35 -4.63
C GLN A 137 13.00 16.25 -3.74
N TRP A 138 14.30 16.37 -4.02
CA TRP A 138 15.20 17.23 -3.25
C TRP A 138 14.80 18.72 -3.33
N LEU A 139 14.42 19.21 -4.52
CA LEU A 139 13.92 20.58 -4.70
C LEU A 139 12.60 20.77 -3.96
N PHE A 140 11.68 19.82 -4.06
CA PHE A 140 10.40 19.84 -3.35
C PHE A 140 10.60 19.91 -1.82
N MET A 141 11.52 19.11 -1.27
CA MET A 141 11.82 19.09 0.16
C MET A 141 12.46 20.38 0.68
N ARG A 142 12.96 21.27 -0.19
CA ARG A 142 13.45 22.62 0.19
C ARG A 142 12.34 23.66 0.27
N LEU A 143 11.13 23.35 -0.19
CA LEU A 143 10.00 24.25 -0.07
C LEU A 143 9.53 24.32 1.40
N PRO A 144 9.10 25.51 1.87
CA PRO A 144 8.44 25.63 3.17
C PRO A 144 7.26 24.68 3.28
N ARG A 145 7.03 24.11 4.47
CA ARG A 145 5.94 23.15 4.76
C ARG A 145 4.59 23.57 4.17
N ARG A 146 4.21 24.84 4.36
CA ARG A 146 2.94 25.38 3.84
C ARG A 146 2.81 25.24 2.32
N ARG A 147 3.90 25.43 1.57
CA ARG A 147 3.91 25.28 0.10
C ARG A 147 3.82 23.81 -0.32
N ARG A 148 4.54 22.92 0.36
CA ARG A 148 4.45 21.47 0.09
C ARG A 148 3.02 20.95 0.26
N LEU A 149 2.36 21.33 1.35
CA LEU A 149 0.96 20.98 1.62
C LEU A 149 0.01 21.56 0.57
N ALA A 150 0.17 22.84 0.20
CA ALA A 150 -0.65 23.46 -0.84
C ALA A 150 -0.51 22.76 -2.20
N ILE A 151 0.71 22.37 -2.59
CA ILE A 151 0.96 21.61 -3.82
C ILE A 151 0.29 20.24 -3.75
N ALA A 152 0.43 19.51 -2.63
CA ALA A 152 -0.19 18.20 -2.46
C ALA A 152 -1.73 18.29 -2.55
N GLY A 153 -2.33 19.29 -1.90
CA GLY A 153 -3.77 19.56 -2.00
C GLY A 153 -4.22 19.84 -3.43
N GLY A 154 -3.53 20.72 -4.15
CA GLY A 154 -3.86 21.03 -5.55
C GLY A 154 -3.69 19.83 -6.50
N LEU A 155 -2.66 19.00 -6.30
CA LEU A 155 -2.48 17.76 -7.07
C LEU A 155 -3.62 16.78 -6.79
N ARG A 156 -4.10 16.69 -5.55
CA ARG A 156 -5.23 15.84 -5.17
C ARG A 156 -6.51 16.28 -5.89
N GLU A 157 -6.86 17.56 -5.82
CA GLU A 157 -8.05 18.10 -6.49
C GLU A 157 -8.01 17.84 -8.00
N LYS A 158 -6.87 18.11 -8.63
CA LYS A 158 -6.68 17.87 -10.06
C LYS A 158 -6.79 16.39 -10.42
N SER A 159 -6.13 15.51 -9.66
CA SER A 159 -6.19 14.06 -9.89
C SER A 159 -7.61 13.51 -9.71
N GLY A 160 -8.35 14.00 -8.71
CA GLY A 160 -9.75 13.64 -8.49
C GLY A 160 -10.65 14.07 -9.66
N ALA A 161 -10.42 15.26 -10.23
CA ALA A 161 -11.14 15.72 -11.41
C ALA A 161 -10.77 14.91 -12.68
N GLU A 162 -9.50 14.59 -12.89
CA GLU A 162 -9.06 13.78 -14.03
C GLU A 162 -9.57 12.33 -13.97
N LYS A 163 -9.57 11.70 -12.78
CA LYS A 163 -10.10 10.33 -12.60
C LYS A 163 -11.58 10.23 -12.96
N ARG A 164 -12.38 11.28 -12.74
CA ARG A 164 -13.80 11.33 -13.13
C ARG A 164 -14.01 11.37 -14.65
N ASN A 165 -13.01 11.87 -15.40
CA ASN A 165 -13.12 12.08 -16.84
C ASN A 165 -12.39 11.01 -17.67
N LYS A 166 -11.55 10.16 -17.07
CA LYS A 166 -10.85 9.07 -17.76
C LYS A 166 -11.68 7.80 -17.77
N ALA A 167 -11.62 7.07 -18.88
CA ALA A 167 -12.22 5.74 -18.96
C ALA A 167 -11.55 4.80 -17.95
N SER A 168 -12.36 4.05 -17.21
CA SER A 168 -11.95 3.07 -16.21
C SER A 168 -10.89 2.07 -16.73
N ALA A 169 -10.92 1.74 -18.03
CA ALA A 169 -9.96 0.84 -18.67
C ALA A 169 -8.54 1.43 -18.80
N ILE A 170 -8.39 2.75 -18.93
CA ILE A 170 -7.07 3.41 -19.08
C ILE A 170 -6.31 3.48 -17.75
N MET A 171 -7.04 3.46 -16.63
CA MET A 171 -6.47 3.56 -15.28
C MET A 171 -6.11 2.20 -14.67
N ASP A 172 -6.52 1.10 -15.29
CA ASP A 172 -6.12 -0.23 -14.86
C ASP A 172 -4.70 -0.56 -15.36
N VAL A 173 -4.12 -1.65 -14.86
CA VAL A 173 -2.84 -2.13 -15.36
C VAL A 173 -2.98 -2.66 -16.79
N ASN A 174 -1.96 -2.41 -17.60
CA ASN A 174 -1.80 -3.02 -18.90
C ASN A 174 -1.36 -4.48 -18.73
N GLU A 175 -2.14 -5.43 -19.24
CA GLU A 175 -1.84 -6.86 -19.07
C GLU A 175 -0.51 -7.28 -19.70
N ASP A 176 -0.13 -6.71 -20.84
CA ASP A 176 1.15 -7.02 -21.49
C ASP A 176 2.32 -6.52 -20.64
N ALA A 177 2.20 -5.35 -20.03
CA ALA A 177 3.19 -4.83 -19.08
C ALA A 177 3.39 -5.78 -17.89
N ILE A 178 2.30 -6.33 -17.34
CA ILE A 178 2.36 -7.34 -16.27
C ILE A 178 3.05 -8.63 -16.77
N ARG A 179 2.60 -9.20 -17.90
CA ARG A 179 3.16 -10.45 -18.45
C ARG A 179 4.65 -10.31 -18.74
N ASN A 180 5.07 -9.19 -19.33
CA ASN A 180 6.47 -8.90 -19.61
C ASN A 180 7.30 -8.80 -18.33
N ALA A 181 6.78 -8.14 -17.29
CA ALA A 181 7.49 -8.01 -16.02
C ALA A 181 7.66 -9.37 -15.31
N MET A 182 6.60 -10.17 -15.26
CA MET A 182 6.67 -11.51 -14.68
C MET A 182 7.67 -12.41 -15.41
N GLN A 183 7.73 -12.32 -16.75
CA GLN A 183 8.70 -13.05 -17.57
C GLN A 183 10.13 -12.54 -17.34
N GLN A 184 10.35 -11.23 -17.36
CA GLN A 184 11.66 -10.62 -17.12
C GLN A 184 12.24 -11.03 -15.77
N HIS A 185 11.39 -11.13 -14.74
CA HIS A 185 11.81 -11.53 -13.40
C HIS A 185 11.76 -13.04 -13.14
N GLY A 186 11.30 -13.84 -14.12
CA GLY A 186 11.20 -15.29 -14.02
C GLY A 186 10.28 -15.76 -12.89
N VAL A 187 9.14 -15.10 -12.71
CA VAL A 187 8.17 -15.44 -11.65
C VAL A 187 6.82 -15.92 -12.22
N SER A 188 6.13 -16.76 -11.46
CA SER A 188 4.76 -17.20 -11.75
C SER A 188 3.73 -16.56 -10.83
N ARG A 189 4.14 -15.72 -9.86
CA ARG A 189 3.22 -14.97 -8.99
C ARG A 189 3.61 -13.51 -8.89
N MET A 190 2.60 -12.64 -8.94
CA MET A 190 2.72 -11.21 -8.69
C MET A 190 1.66 -10.76 -7.68
N ILE A 191 2.03 -9.89 -6.75
CA ILE A 191 1.10 -9.25 -5.81
C ILE A 191 1.29 -7.72 -5.91
N HIS A 192 0.21 -6.98 -6.10
CA HIS A 192 0.23 -5.51 -6.14
C HIS A 192 -1.07 -4.88 -5.68
N GLY A 193 -1.09 -3.57 -5.47
CA GLY A 193 -2.27 -2.76 -5.16
C GLY A 193 -2.63 -1.79 -6.29
N HIS A 194 -2.83 -0.52 -5.92
CA HIS A 194 -3.04 0.67 -6.75
C HIS A 194 -4.36 0.75 -7.52
N THR A 195 -4.84 -0.35 -8.12
CA THR A 195 -5.98 -0.29 -9.05
C THR A 195 -7.33 -0.26 -8.35
N HIS A 196 -7.38 -0.56 -7.05
CA HIS A 196 -8.61 -0.60 -6.23
C HIS A 196 -9.63 -1.60 -6.78
N ARG A 197 -9.10 -2.73 -7.30
CA ARG A 197 -9.87 -3.82 -7.92
C ARG A 197 -9.37 -5.16 -7.39
N PRO A 198 -9.68 -5.51 -6.13
CA PRO A 198 -9.20 -6.75 -5.53
C PRO A 198 -9.71 -7.96 -6.32
N ALA A 199 -8.77 -8.72 -6.89
CA ALA A 199 -9.05 -9.89 -7.69
C ALA A 199 -7.80 -10.76 -7.85
N ASP A 200 -8.03 -12.04 -8.15
CA ASP A 200 -6.98 -13.03 -8.43
C ASP A 200 -7.10 -13.44 -9.90
N HIS A 201 -6.14 -12.99 -10.71
CA HIS A 201 -6.17 -13.18 -12.16
C HIS A 201 -5.21 -14.28 -12.58
N LEU A 202 -5.75 -15.33 -13.21
CA LEU A 202 -4.94 -16.32 -13.88
C LEU A 202 -4.46 -15.77 -15.24
N LEU A 203 -3.15 -15.72 -15.42
CA LEU A 203 -2.49 -15.26 -16.64
C LEU A 203 -1.78 -16.42 -17.34
N GLN A 204 -1.60 -16.28 -18.65
CA GLN A 204 -0.74 -17.14 -19.44
C GLN A 204 0.50 -16.36 -19.87
N LEU A 205 1.67 -16.80 -19.44
CA LEU A 205 2.94 -16.27 -19.90
C LEU A 205 3.31 -16.90 -21.26
N ARG A 206 4.38 -16.42 -21.89
CA ARG A 206 4.95 -17.04 -23.09
C ARG A 206 5.24 -18.52 -22.84
N ALA A 207 5.20 -19.32 -23.91
CA ALA A 207 5.31 -20.78 -23.87
C ALA A 207 4.21 -21.49 -23.04
N GLY A 208 3.09 -20.81 -22.74
CA GLY A 208 1.92 -21.42 -22.10
C GLY A 208 2.01 -21.59 -20.59
N ALA A 209 3.07 -21.10 -19.95
CA ALA A 209 3.22 -21.19 -18.49
C ALA A 209 2.13 -20.39 -17.78
N ARG A 210 1.52 -20.96 -16.73
CA ARG A 210 0.50 -20.28 -15.93
C ARG A 210 1.14 -19.37 -14.90
N ALA A 211 0.53 -18.21 -14.70
CA ALA A 211 0.93 -17.24 -13.69
C ALA A 211 -0.29 -16.68 -12.96
N MET A 212 -0.10 -16.18 -11.75
CA MET A 212 -1.14 -15.60 -10.91
C MET A 212 -0.79 -14.14 -10.59
N ARG A 213 -1.73 -13.22 -10.87
CA ARG A 213 -1.65 -11.81 -10.45
C ARG A 213 -2.72 -11.56 -9.40
N ILE A 214 -2.30 -11.27 -8.18
CA ILE A 214 -3.17 -10.97 -7.05
C ILE A 214 -3.17 -9.46 -6.83
N VAL A 215 -4.36 -8.86 -6.85
CA VAL A 215 -4.56 -7.43 -6.58
C VAL A 215 -5.06 -7.27 -5.15
N LEU A 216 -4.33 -6.54 -4.31
CA LEU A 216 -4.73 -6.20 -2.95
C LEU A 216 -5.91 -5.21 -2.98
N ALA A 217 -6.78 -5.29 -1.99
CA ALA A 217 -7.88 -4.33 -1.85
C ALA A 217 -7.38 -3.02 -1.27
N ASP A 218 -8.01 -1.94 -1.69
CA ASP A 218 -8.03 -0.68 -0.96
C ASP A 218 -8.97 -0.76 0.25
N TRP A 219 -8.72 0.11 1.23
CA TRP A 219 -9.53 0.15 2.43
C TRP A 219 -10.62 1.20 2.34
N HIS A 220 -11.80 0.80 2.76
CA HIS A 220 -12.96 1.64 3.01
C HIS A 220 -13.46 1.40 4.43
N PRO A 221 -14.17 2.37 5.04
CA PRO A 221 -14.74 2.18 6.38
C PRO A 221 -15.57 0.90 6.51
N ASP A 222 -16.26 0.50 5.44
CA ASP A 222 -17.08 -0.71 5.41
C ASP A 222 -16.30 -1.98 5.04
N HIS A 223 -15.09 -1.87 4.49
CA HIS A 223 -14.30 -3.02 4.04
C HIS A 223 -12.80 -2.76 4.21
N MET A 224 -12.19 -3.47 5.15
CA MET A 224 -10.74 -3.46 5.38
C MET A 224 -10.27 -4.90 5.35
N GLU A 225 -9.23 -5.19 4.56
CA GLU A 225 -8.68 -6.53 4.44
C GLU A 225 -7.16 -6.53 4.28
N TYR A 226 -6.58 -7.69 4.53
CA TYR A 226 -5.18 -8.00 4.23
C TYR A 226 -5.11 -9.38 3.59
N LEU A 227 -4.04 -9.61 2.82
CA LEU A 227 -3.72 -10.91 2.25
C LEU A 227 -2.76 -11.65 3.20
N SER A 228 -3.13 -12.86 3.61
CA SER A 228 -2.24 -13.77 4.32
C SER A 228 -1.64 -14.79 3.36
N VAL A 229 -0.34 -15.06 3.52
CA VAL A 229 0.40 -16.09 2.79
C VAL A 229 1.03 -17.04 3.80
N ASP A 230 0.67 -18.32 3.72
CA ASP A 230 1.21 -19.35 4.60
C ASP A 230 2.56 -19.90 4.12
N ALA A 231 3.13 -20.85 4.87
CA ALA A 231 4.42 -21.46 4.55
C ALA A 231 4.42 -22.26 3.23
N TYR A 232 3.25 -22.68 2.74
CA TYR A 232 3.08 -23.43 1.50
C TYR A 232 2.73 -22.51 0.31
N GLY A 233 2.68 -21.20 0.53
CA GLY A 233 2.39 -20.21 -0.49
C GLY A 233 0.90 -20.07 -0.79
N VAL A 234 0.01 -20.61 0.05
CA VAL A 234 -1.44 -20.42 -0.09
C VAL A 234 -1.79 -18.99 0.32
N CYS A 235 -2.53 -18.30 -0.54
CA CYS A 235 -2.97 -16.93 -0.33
C CYS A 235 -4.43 -16.92 0.13
N VAL A 236 -4.73 -16.24 1.24
CA VAL A 236 -6.09 -16.09 1.78
C VAL A 236 -6.34 -14.63 2.16
N ARG A 237 -7.41 -14.03 1.62
CA ARG A 237 -7.88 -12.69 2.03
C ARG A 237 -8.59 -12.79 3.37
N ARG A 238 -8.24 -11.89 4.30
CA ARG A 238 -8.84 -11.83 5.62
C ARG A 238 -9.33 -10.42 5.89
N ARG A 239 -10.58 -10.33 6.36
CA ARG A 239 -11.19 -9.06 6.76
C ARG A 239 -10.69 -8.66 8.14
N ILE A 240 -10.59 -7.36 8.37
CA ILE A 240 -10.35 -6.78 9.68
C ILE A 240 -11.71 -6.43 10.26
N GLU A 241 -12.10 -7.13 11.32
CA GLU A 241 -13.35 -6.89 12.02
C GLU A 241 -13.14 -5.80 13.07
N THR A 242 -13.35 -4.54 12.69
CA THR A 242 -13.50 -3.46 13.66
C THR A 242 -14.88 -3.61 14.31
N SER A 243 -14.98 -4.37 15.40
CA SER A 243 -16.24 -4.40 16.15
C SER A 243 -16.62 -2.97 16.52
N PRO A 244 -17.86 -2.49 16.25
CA PRO A 244 -18.33 -1.31 16.98
C PRO A 244 -18.30 -1.65 18.48
N PRO A 245 -18.03 -0.70 19.38
CA PRO A 245 -18.23 -0.97 20.80
C PRO A 245 -19.65 -1.46 20.98
N SER A 246 -19.79 -2.70 21.45
CA SER A 246 -21.06 -3.31 21.81
C SER A 246 -21.74 -2.42 22.84
N THR A 247 -22.68 -1.57 22.41
CA THR A 247 -23.72 -1.07 23.30
C THR A 247 -24.73 -2.19 23.52
N ALA A 248 -24.31 -3.22 24.25
CA ALA A 248 -25.24 -4.16 24.85
C ALA A 248 -25.89 -3.48 26.06
N THR A 249 -27.06 -2.92 25.80
CA THR A 249 -28.20 -2.75 26.70
C THR A 249 -28.20 -3.76 27.85
N ALA A 250 -27.89 -3.33 29.08
CA ALA A 250 -28.35 -3.99 30.32
C ALA A 250 -28.08 -3.14 31.58
N TYR A 251 -28.98 -2.20 31.90
CA TYR A 251 -29.63 -2.18 33.22
C TYR A 251 -30.82 -1.20 33.22
N ARG A 252 -31.99 -1.69 32.79
CA ARG A 252 -33.26 -1.30 33.41
C ARG A 252 -33.62 -2.44 34.36
N ALA A 253 -33.50 -2.21 35.67
CA ALA A 253 -34.35 -2.79 36.72
C ALA A 253 -33.86 -2.35 38.11
N ARG A 254 -34.36 -1.22 38.59
CA ARG A 254 -35.29 -1.08 39.74
C ARG A 254 -35.44 0.39 40.11
#